data_AF-A0A956G3H5-F1
#
_entry.id   AF-A0A956G3H5-F1
#
_cell.length_a   1.000
_cell.length_b   1.000
_cell.length_c   1.000
_cell.angle_alpha   90.00
_cell.angle_beta   90.00
_cell.angle_gamma   90.00
#
_symmetry.space_group_name_H-M   'P 1'
#
loop_
_entity.id
_entity.type
_entity.pdbx_description
1 polymer ?
#
loop_
_entity_poly.entity_id
_entity_poly.type
_entity_poly.pdbx_seq_one_letter_code
_entity_poly.pdbx_strand_id
1 'polypeptide(L)'
;MKTRHALIALASLLLFAACGGIEPNGTQPAAASSGKADQTDQTDPTDNTDQTQPASGVEVKDQLVHSSEHQVSIKLDRSTVLCSAADYGATFLKVLIPQLAALTLLDHQNTGAGAPCVAAGMCALLPDGPGLSPEQVLDDKKLTEDVTIAVRASRANRIDHDAKTCATTLVEQVKVNIRGLDFFHERRAPLGERPYSDCLL
;
A
#
# COMPACT_ATOMS: atom_id res chain seq x y z
N MET A 1 -53.91 3.97 -14.59
CA MET A 1 -53.77 4.34 -13.16
C MET A 1 -52.63 5.33 -13.05
N LYS A 2 -52.94 6.57 -12.62
CA LYS A 2 -52.02 7.72 -12.52
C LYS A 2 -51.69 7.91 -11.03
N THR A 3 -50.43 7.79 -10.64
CA THR A 3 -49.97 8.17 -9.30
C THR A 3 -48.88 9.24 -9.40
N ARG A 4 -49.12 10.31 -8.63
CA ARG A 4 -48.43 11.60 -8.58
C ARG A 4 -47.18 11.50 -7.69
N HIS A 5 -46.04 12.00 -8.18
CA HIS A 5 -45.28 13.16 -7.65
C HIS A 5 -45.12 13.25 -6.12
N ALA A 6 -43.87 13.18 -5.66
CA ALA A 6 -43.36 13.97 -4.54
C ALA A 6 -41.88 14.28 -4.79
N LEU A 7 -41.60 15.49 -5.28
CA LEU A 7 -40.28 16.11 -5.22
C LEU A 7 -40.07 16.61 -3.79
N ILE A 8 -38.98 16.18 -3.15
CA ILE A 8 -38.47 16.81 -1.93
C ILE A 8 -37.19 17.52 -2.33
N ALA A 9 -37.27 18.85 -2.41
CA ALA A 9 -36.11 19.73 -2.53
C ALA A 9 -35.60 20.03 -1.11
N LEU A 10 -34.39 19.58 -0.77
CA LEU A 10 -33.66 20.11 0.37
C LEU A 10 -32.65 21.15 -0.14
N ALA A 11 -32.97 22.40 0.13
CA ALA A 11 -32.03 23.51 0.08
C ALA A 11 -31.29 23.55 1.42
N SER A 12 -29.97 23.37 1.41
CA SER A 12 -29.12 23.66 2.56
C SER A 12 -28.05 24.68 2.18
N LEU A 13 -28.38 25.90 2.57
CA LEU A 13 -27.58 27.03 3.02
C LEU A 13 -26.04 26.93 2.93
N LEU A 14 -25.50 27.84 2.12
CA LEU A 14 -24.13 28.33 2.15
C LEU A 14 -23.83 29.05 3.49
N LEU A 15 -22.68 28.75 4.09
CA LEU A 15 -21.93 29.72 4.89
C LEU A 15 -20.52 29.84 4.32
N PHE A 16 -20.25 31.00 3.73
CA PHE A 16 -18.92 31.47 3.39
C PHE A 16 -18.21 31.92 4.67
N ALA A 17 -17.00 31.41 4.91
CA ALA A 17 -16.02 32.05 5.77
C ALA A 17 -14.78 32.36 4.92
N ALA A 18 -14.71 33.60 4.46
CA ALA A 18 -13.55 34.18 3.82
C ALA A 18 -12.59 34.68 4.91
N CYS A 19 -11.36 34.16 4.93
CA CYS A 19 -10.25 34.80 5.63
C CYS A 19 -8.96 34.62 4.85
N GLY A 20 -8.34 35.76 4.51
CA GLY A 20 -6.89 35.93 4.55
C GLY A 20 -6.13 35.62 3.28
N GLY A 21 -5.96 36.65 2.45
CA GLY A 21 -4.90 36.68 1.44
C GLY A 21 -3.51 36.76 2.09
N ILE A 22 -2.56 36.03 1.53
CA ILE A 22 -1.13 36.28 1.68
C ILE A 22 -0.60 36.40 0.24
N GLU A 23 -0.17 37.61 -0.10
CA GLU A 23 0.48 37.95 -1.36
C GLU A 23 1.92 37.38 -1.42
N PRO A 24 2.46 37.23 -2.65
CA PRO A 24 3.63 36.40 -2.93
C PRO A 24 4.92 37.18 -2.70
N ASN A 25 5.96 36.51 -2.21
CA ASN A 25 7.29 37.08 -2.18
C ASN A 25 8.31 36.05 -2.69
N GLY A 26 9.15 36.48 -3.64
CA GLY A 26 10.41 35.82 -3.93
C GLY A 26 10.50 35.06 -5.25
N THR A 27 10.55 35.81 -6.34
CA THR A 27 11.36 35.44 -7.51
C THR A 27 12.81 35.29 -7.06
N GLN A 28 13.44 34.13 -7.28
CA GLN A 28 14.89 34.05 -7.43
C GLN A 28 15.30 33.06 -8.54
N PRO A 29 16.41 33.36 -9.24
CA PRO A 29 16.66 32.92 -10.60
C PRO A 29 17.35 31.55 -10.71
N ALA A 30 17.24 31.01 -11.92
CA ALA A 30 17.95 29.87 -12.43
C ALA A 30 19.48 29.97 -12.23
N ALA A 31 20.06 28.90 -11.70
CA ALA A 31 21.48 28.62 -11.81
C ALA A 31 21.66 27.32 -12.61
N ALA A 32 22.08 27.47 -13.86
CA ALA A 32 22.66 26.39 -14.65
C ALA A 32 24.01 26.03 -14.04
N SER A 33 24.23 24.75 -13.76
CA SER A 33 25.55 24.21 -13.43
C SER A 33 25.84 23.02 -14.34
N SER A 34 26.72 23.28 -15.29
CA SER A 34 27.39 22.31 -16.14
C SER A 34 28.53 21.65 -15.34
N GLY A 35 28.36 20.40 -14.94
CA GLY A 35 29.38 19.57 -14.29
C GLY A 35 29.82 18.44 -15.22
N LYS A 36 31.06 18.53 -15.68
CA LYS A 36 31.75 17.62 -16.61
C LYS A 36 32.50 16.55 -15.79
N ALA A 37 32.37 15.30 -16.23
CA ALA A 37 33.32 14.17 -16.22
C ALA A 37 34.24 13.92 -14.99
N ASP A 38 34.28 12.63 -14.63
CA ASP A 38 35.51 11.84 -14.40
C ASP A 38 36.23 12.02 -13.04
N GLN A 39 36.12 11.01 -12.17
CA GLN A 39 37.26 10.15 -11.84
C GLN A 39 36.89 9.12 -10.76
N THR A 40 37.22 7.88 -11.11
CA THR A 40 37.36 6.69 -10.27
C THR A 40 38.22 6.96 -9.04
N ASP A 41 37.67 6.70 -7.85
CA ASP A 41 38.48 6.42 -6.67
C ASP A 41 37.94 5.14 -6.00
N GLN A 42 38.66 4.04 -6.26
CA GLN A 42 38.52 2.76 -5.59
C GLN A 42 39.12 2.90 -4.20
N THR A 43 38.27 3.14 -3.20
CA THR A 43 38.63 2.84 -1.80
C THR A 43 37.98 1.53 -1.41
N ASP A 44 38.85 0.57 -1.15
CA ASP A 44 38.59 -0.80 -0.72
C ASP A 44 37.88 -0.78 0.65
N PRO A 45 36.60 -1.19 0.77
CA PRO A 45 35.95 -1.28 2.06
C PRO A 45 36.42 -2.55 2.74
N THR A 46 37.34 -2.39 3.68
CA THR A 46 37.70 -3.45 4.63
C THR A 46 36.45 -3.85 5.41
N ASP A 47 36.01 -5.04 5.05
CA ASP A 47 34.99 -5.87 5.65
C ASP A 47 35.21 -6.03 7.17
N ASN A 48 34.58 -5.13 7.94
CA ASN A 48 34.19 -5.38 9.32
C ASN A 48 32.69 -5.69 9.30
N THR A 49 32.33 -6.90 8.87
CA THR A 49 31.01 -7.45 9.16
C THR A 49 30.91 -7.66 10.67
N ASP A 50 30.42 -6.63 11.35
CA ASP A 50 29.88 -6.67 12.70
C ASP A 50 28.71 -7.66 12.73
N GLN A 51 29.04 -8.93 12.97
CA GLN A 51 28.09 -9.95 13.36
C GLN A 51 27.71 -9.69 14.82
N THR A 52 26.92 -8.64 15.04
CA THR A 52 26.12 -8.48 16.24
C THR A 52 25.12 -9.64 16.26
N GLN A 53 25.55 -10.74 16.85
CA GLN A 53 24.72 -11.90 17.16
C GLN A 53 23.54 -11.38 18.01
N PRO A 54 22.28 -11.52 17.56
CA PRO A 54 21.15 -11.00 18.31
C PRO A 54 21.14 -11.67 19.68
N ALA A 55 21.37 -10.88 20.73
CA ALA A 55 21.51 -11.33 22.11
C ALA A 55 20.21 -11.89 22.73
N SER A 56 19.16 -12.09 21.92
CA SER A 56 17.90 -12.69 22.32
C SER A 56 17.81 -14.11 21.77
N GLY A 57 17.46 -15.10 22.61
CA GLY A 57 17.11 -16.46 22.19
C GLY A 57 15.83 -16.56 21.35
N VAL A 58 15.54 -15.57 20.50
CA VAL A 58 14.34 -15.49 19.66
C VAL A 58 14.74 -15.66 18.20
N GLU A 59 14.20 -16.69 17.56
CA GLU A 59 14.33 -16.98 16.13
C GLU A 59 13.00 -16.68 15.41
N VAL A 60 13.07 -16.17 14.16
CA VAL A 60 11.89 -16.06 13.28
C VAL A 60 12.10 -16.97 12.08
N LYS A 61 11.18 -17.92 11.88
CA LYS A 61 11.14 -18.80 10.70
C LYS A 61 9.94 -18.50 9.82
N ASP A 62 10.18 -18.14 8.57
CA ASP A 62 9.15 -17.93 7.57
C ASP A 62 9.03 -19.15 6.66
N GLN A 63 7.80 -19.64 6.48
CA GLN A 63 7.49 -20.74 5.56
C GLN A 63 6.37 -20.34 4.61
N LEU A 64 6.63 -20.40 3.30
CA LEU A 64 5.58 -20.21 2.30
C LEU A 64 4.54 -21.35 2.43
N VAL A 65 3.27 -20.99 2.61
CA VAL A 65 2.16 -21.95 2.74
C VAL A 65 1.17 -21.88 1.58
N HIS A 66 1.13 -20.76 0.86
CA HIS A 66 0.28 -20.59 -0.32
C HIS A 66 0.90 -19.63 -1.33
N SER A 67 0.76 -19.91 -2.62
CA SER A 67 1.13 -19.01 -3.72
C SER A 67 0.21 -19.26 -4.91
N SER A 68 -0.38 -18.20 -5.44
CA SER A 68 -1.28 -18.27 -6.60
C SER A 68 -1.26 -16.99 -7.41
N GLU A 69 -1.61 -17.10 -8.69
CA GLU A 69 -1.79 -15.97 -9.61
C GLU A 69 -3.18 -16.04 -10.23
N HIS A 70 -3.85 -14.89 -10.33
CA HIS A 70 -5.23 -14.80 -10.80
C HIS A 70 -5.35 -13.68 -11.82
N GLN A 71 -5.91 -13.99 -13.00
CA GLN A 71 -6.28 -12.97 -13.97
C GLN A 71 -7.65 -12.40 -13.64
N VAL A 72 -7.74 -11.08 -13.50
CA VAL A 72 -9.01 -10.39 -13.21
C VAL A 72 -9.14 -9.11 -14.03
N SER A 73 -10.36 -8.82 -14.48
CA SER A 73 -10.71 -7.52 -15.04
C SER A 73 -11.09 -6.56 -13.90
N ILE A 74 -10.28 -5.53 -13.69
CA ILE A 74 -10.55 -4.48 -12.70
C ILE A 74 -11.13 -3.23 -13.34
N LYS A 75 -11.90 -2.46 -12.56
CA LYS A 75 -12.42 -1.15 -12.95
C LYS A 75 -11.49 -0.06 -12.43
N LEU A 76 -11.12 0.88 -13.28
CA LEU A 76 -10.21 2.00 -12.99
C LEU A 76 -10.93 3.32 -13.27
N ASP A 77 -11.72 3.78 -12.30
CA ASP A 77 -12.40 5.07 -12.34
C ASP A 77 -12.27 5.82 -11.00
N ARG A 78 -12.87 7.02 -10.89
CA ARG A 78 -12.78 7.84 -9.68
C ARG A 78 -13.44 7.20 -8.44
N SER A 79 -14.21 6.13 -8.59
CA SER A 79 -14.78 5.38 -7.46
C SER A 79 -13.85 4.27 -6.95
N THR A 80 -12.91 3.80 -7.78
CA THR A 80 -11.98 2.71 -7.42
C THR A 80 -10.55 3.18 -7.24
N VAL A 81 -10.12 4.28 -7.85
CA VAL A 81 -8.77 4.82 -7.73
C VAL A 81 -8.81 6.09 -6.88
N LEU A 82 -8.13 6.08 -5.74
CA LEU A 82 -8.17 7.19 -4.80
C LEU A 82 -6.90 7.33 -3.97
N CYS A 83 -6.68 8.53 -3.45
CA CYS A 83 -5.70 8.79 -2.41
C CYS A 83 -6.38 8.71 -1.04
N SER A 84 -5.90 7.83 -0.16
CA SER A 84 -6.46 7.70 1.19
C SER A 84 -5.41 7.33 2.23
N ALA A 85 -5.58 7.85 3.45
CA ALA A 85 -4.77 7.53 4.62
C ALA A 85 -5.39 6.44 5.51
N ALA A 86 -6.50 5.80 5.09
CA ALA A 86 -7.18 4.80 5.91
C ALA A 86 -6.24 3.64 6.30
N ASP A 87 -6.01 3.47 7.60
CA ASP A 87 -5.06 2.54 8.25
C ASP A 87 -3.58 2.76 7.91
N TYR A 88 -3.19 3.97 7.47
CA TYR A 88 -1.80 4.35 7.23
C TYR A 88 -1.48 5.67 7.93
N GLY A 89 -0.18 5.91 8.21
CA GLY A 89 0.30 7.18 8.76
C GLY A 89 0.38 8.33 7.74
N ALA A 90 0.08 8.06 6.46
CA ALA A 90 0.10 9.02 5.37
C ALA A 90 -0.92 8.63 4.29
N THR A 91 -1.18 9.51 3.34
CA THR A 91 -2.06 9.25 2.20
C THR A 91 -1.31 8.47 1.12
N PHE A 92 -1.83 7.31 0.73
CA PHE A 92 -1.28 6.48 -0.34
C PHE A 92 -2.23 6.38 -1.53
N LEU A 93 -1.69 6.17 -2.72
CA LEU A 93 -2.47 5.87 -3.91
C LEU A 93 -2.98 4.44 -3.81
N LYS A 94 -4.29 4.28 -3.80
CA LYS A 94 -4.99 3.01 -3.64
C LYS A 94 -5.86 2.69 -4.84
N VAL A 95 -5.99 1.40 -5.12
CA VAL A 95 -6.99 0.86 -6.05
C VAL A 95 -7.86 -0.15 -5.31
N LEU A 96 -9.17 0.07 -5.31
CA LEU A 96 -10.17 -0.85 -4.77
C LEU A 96 -10.38 -2.00 -5.77
N ILE A 97 -10.22 -3.24 -5.29
CA ILE A 97 -10.37 -4.47 -6.08
C ILE A 97 -11.29 -5.43 -5.30
N PRO A 98 -12.62 -5.33 -5.48
CA PRO A 98 -13.57 -6.16 -4.76
C PRO A 98 -13.33 -7.68 -4.89
N GLN A 99 -12.78 -8.11 -6.03
CA GLN A 99 -12.47 -9.51 -6.32
C GLN A 99 -11.49 -10.11 -5.31
N LEU A 100 -10.63 -9.30 -4.66
CA LEU A 100 -9.68 -9.81 -3.66
C LEU A 100 -10.37 -10.54 -2.51
N ALA A 101 -11.61 -10.15 -2.14
CA ALA A 101 -12.37 -10.83 -1.09
C ALA A 101 -12.56 -12.33 -1.34
N ALA A 102 -12.53 -12.77 -2.60
CA ALA A 102 -12.64 -14.18 -2.98
C ALA A 102 -11.28 -14.85 -3.28
N LEU A 103 -10.21 -14.06 -3.42
CA LEU A 103 -8.87 -14.54 -3.80
C LEU A 103 -7.91 -14.66 -2.62
N THR A 104 -8.21 -13.98 -1.50
CA THR A 104 -7.34 -13.87 -0.33
C THR A 104 -7.95 -14.58 0.88
N LEU A 105 -7.09 -15.10 1.76
CA LEU A 105 -7.50 -15.71 3.02
C LEU A 105 -7.79 -14.64 4.08
N LEU A 106 -7.03 -13.54 4.07
CA LEU A 106 -7.22 -12.41 4.97
C LEU A 106 -8.01 -11.31 4.28
N ASP A 107 -8.67 -10.47 5.08
CA ASP A 107 -9.39 -9.31 4.56
C ASP A 107 -8.44 -8.12 4.32
N HIS A 108 -8.27 -7.77 3.04
CA HIS A 108 -7.45 -6.65 2.58
C HIS A 108 -8.25 -5.34 2.46
N GLN A 109 -9.42 -5.25 3.09
CA GLN A 109 -10.18 -4.00 3.22
C GLN A 109 -9.54 -3.07 4.26
N ASN A 110 -9.36 -1.80 3.89
CA ASN A 110 -9.05 -0.75 4.86
C ASN A 110 -10.34 -0.20 5.50
N THR A 111 -10.23 0.31 6.72
CA THR A 111 -11.34 0.92 7.45
C THR A 111 -12.03 2.00 6.61
N GLY A 112 -13.33 1.83 6.35
CA GLY A 112 -14.13 2.80 5.60
C GLY A 112 -13.92 2.82 4.07
N ALA A 113 -13.05 1.97 3.50
CA ALA A 113 -12.79 1.94 2.06
C ALA A 113 -13.93 1.31 1.22
N GLY A 114 -14.85 0.58 1.86
CA GLY A 114 -16.00 -0.05 1.17
C GLY A 114 -15.67 -1.31 0.35
N ALA A 115 -14.39 -1.59 0.06
CA ALA A 115 -13.92 -2.82 -0.57
C ALA A 115 -12.43 -3.10 -0.22
N PRO A 116 -11.95 -4.35 -0.42
CA PRO A 116 -10.52 -4.66 -0.42
C PRO A 116 -9.74 -3.79 -1.40
N CYS A 117 -8.49 -3.48 -1.07
CA CYS A 117 -7.66 -2.63 -1.91
C CYS A 117 -6.18 -3.00 -1.85
N VAL A 118 -5.42 -2.44 -2.80
CA VAL A 118 -3.96 -2.45 -2.81
C VAL A 118 -3.44 -1.01 -2.88
N ALA A 119 -2.22 -0.77 -2.40
CA ALA A 119 -1.59 0.54 -2.35
C ALA A 119 -0.25 0.54 -3.10
N ALA A 120 0.09 1.62 -3.79
CA ALA A 120 1.41 1.81 -4.38
C ALA A 120 2.27 2.66 -3.43
N GLY A 121 2.55 3.90 -3.81
CA GLY A 121 3.32 4.87 -3.02
C GLY A 121 2.46 5.99 -2.42
N MET A 122 3.14 6.90 -1.71
CA MET A 122 2.52 8.10 -1.14
C MET A 122 1.96 8.99 -2.25
N CYS A 123 0.77 9.55 -1.99
CA CYS A 123 0.19 10.54 -2.88
C CYS A 123 0.93 11.88 -2.78
N ALA A 124 0.92 12.63 -3.88
CA ALA A 124 1.41 14.00 -3.89
C ALA A 124 0.58 14.87 -2.93
N LEU A 125 1.28 15.64 -2.08
CA LEU A 125 0.62 16.56 -1.13
C LEU A 125 0.14 17.85 -1.80
N LEU A 126 0.73 18.19 -2.95
CA LEU A 126 0.42 19.35 -3.77
C LEU A 126 0.20 18.88 -5.22
N PRO A 127 -0.61 19.58 -6.03
CA PRO A 127 -0.88 19.20 -7.42
C PRO A 127 0.37 18.94 -8.27
N ASP A 128 1.41 19.76 -8.08
CA ASP A 128 2.70 19.67 -8.79
C ASP A 128 3.82 19.14 -7.87
N GLY A 129 3.46 18.54 -6.74
CA GLY A 129 4.40 18.03 -5.75
C GLY A 129 4.97 16.66 -6.13
N PRO A 130 6.07 16.24 -5.47
CA PRO A 130 6.55 14.87 -5.61
C PRO A 130 5.50 13.90 -5.03
N GLY A 131 5.21 12.83 -5.76
CA GLY A 131 4.32 11.75 -5.31
C GLY A 131 3.47 11.17 -6.42
N LEU A 132 2.57 10.28 -6.04
CA LEU A 132 1.62 9.66 -6.96
C LEU A 132 0.27 10.40 -6.97
N SER A 133 -0.50 10.26 -8.05
CA SER A 133 -1.87 10.77 -8.13
C SER A 133 -2.80 9.78 -8.81
N PRO A 134 -4.12 9.82 -8.54
CA PRO A 134 -5.09 8.98 -9.23
C PRO A 134 -5.01 9.14 -10.76
N GLU A 135 -4.70 10.34 -11.25
CA GLU A 135 -4.57 10.66 -12.67
C GLU A 135 -3.46 9.87 -13.38
N GLN A 136 -2.48 9.30 -12.66
CA GLN A 136 -1.49 8.39 -13.25
C GLN A 136 -2.07 7.00 -13.57
N VAL A 137 -3.19 6.64 -12.94
CA VAL A 137 -3.87 5.35 -13.13
C VAL A 137 -5.19 5.51 -13.87
N LEU A 138 -5.81 6.69 -13.88
CA LEU A 138 -7.08 6.94 -14.55
C LEU A 138 -6.89 7.23 -16.05
N ASP A 139 -7.76 6.64 -16.89
CA ASP A 139 -7.89 6.98 -18.32
C ASP A 139 -9.36 6.89 -18.69
N ASP A 140 -9.99 8.02 -19.00
CA ASP A 140 -11.42 8.11 -19.31
C ASP A 140 -11.82 7.29 -20.55
N LYS A 141 -10.85 6.91 -21.41
CA LYS A 141 -11.08 6.07 -22.59
C LYS A 141 -10.90 4.59 -22.31
N LYS A 142 -10.30 4.23 -21.17
CA LYS A 142 -10.00 2.85 -20.78
C LYS A 142 -10.32 2.66 -19.31
N LEU A 143 -11.60 2.46 -18.99
CA LEU A 143 -12.08 2.32 -17.60
C LEU A 143 -11.86 0.92 -17.00
N THR A 144 -11.33 -0.02 -17.77
CA THR A 144 -11.09 -1.40 -17.32
C THR A 144 -9.71 -1.90 -17.76
N GLU A 145 -9.16 -2.82 -16.99
CA GLU A 145 -7.85 -3.43 -17.27
C GLU A 145 -7.83 -4.87 -16.77
N ASP A 146 -7.34 -5.78 -17.62
CA ASP A 146 -7.04 -7.14 -17.20
C ASP A 146 -5.66 -7.16 -16.57
N VAL A 147 -5.60 -7.60 -15.31
CA VAL A 147 -4.36 -7.65 -14.53
C VAL A 147 -4.14 -9.04 -13.95
N THR A 148 -2.89 -9.38 -13.67
CA THR A 148 -2.53 -10.59 -12.94
C THR A 148 -2.23 -10.22 -11.49
N ILE A 149 -3.02 -10.75 -10.56
CA ILE A 149 -2.85 -10.57 -9.13
C ILE A 149 -2.09 -11.77 -8.57
N ALA A 150 -0.92 -11.51 -7.99
CA ALA A 150 -0.16 -12.51 -7.25
C ALA A 150 -0.52 -12.45 -5.76
N VAL A 151 -0.97 -13.58 -5.21
CA VAL A 151 -1.27 -13.76 -3.78
C VAL A 151 -0.27 -14.75 -3.20
N ARG A 152 0.41 -14.37 -2.12
CA ARG A 152 1.34 -15.23 -1.38
C ARG A 152 0.99 -15.19 0.09
N ALA A 153 0.87 -16.35 0.72
CA ALA A 153 0.72 -16.45 2.17
C ALA A 153 1.88 -17.26 2.75
N SER A 154 2.48 -16.72 3.80
CA SER A 154 3.56 -17.34 4.55
C SER A 154 3.15 -17.46 6.02
N ARG A 155 3.61 -18.53 6.65
CA ARG A 155 3.54 -18.73 8.09
C ARG A 155 4.84 -18.25 8.71
N ALA A 156 4.77 -17.21 9.53
CA ALA A 156 5.89 -16.70 10.32
C ALA A 156 5.80 -17.24 11.75
N ASN A 157 6.80 -18.00 12.17
CA ASN A 157 6.92 -18.53 13.53
C ASN A 157 7.97 -17.74 14.30
N ARG A 158 7.56 -17.07 15.38
CA ARG A 158 8.47 -16.46 16.36
C ARG A 158 8.71 -17.46 17.48
N ILE A 159 9.93 -18.01 17.52
CA ILE A 159 10.35 -19.08 18.40
C ILE A 159 11.19 -18.47 19.51
N ASP A 160 10.77 -18.62 20.77
CA ASP A 160 11.54 -18.19 21.93
C ASP A 160 12.18 -19.42 22.58
N HIS A 161 13.49 -19.59 22.36
CA HIS A 161 14.28 -20.70 22.87
C HIS A 161 14.47 -20.66 24.39
N ASP A 162 14.38 -19.49 25.02
CA ASP A 162 14.55 -19.34 26.45
C ASP A 162 13.24 -19.66 27.17
N ALA A 163 12.14 -19.05 26.71
CA ALA A 163 10.80 -19.28 27.25
C ALA A 163 10.17 -20.61 26.79
N LYS A 164 10.75 -21.28 25.79
CA LYS A 164 10.20 -22.47 25.13
C LYS A 164 8.78 -22.23 24.62
N THR A 165 8.56 -21.10 23.95
CA THR A 165 7.28 -20.75 23.32
C THR A 165 7.44 -20.59 21.81
N CYS A 166 6.34 -20.74 21.07
CA CYS A 166 6.29 -20.43 19.66
C CYS A 166 4.97 -19.72 19.32
N ALA A 167 5.05 -18.49 18.83
CA ALA A 167 3.90 -17.75 18.33
C ALA A 167 3.88 -17.79 16.80
N THR A 168 2.74 -18.16 16.22
CA THR A 168 2.57 -18.25 14.78
C THR A 168 1.72 -17.09 14.25
N THR A 169 2.13 -16.49 13.14
CA THR A 169 1.38 -15.47 12.40
C THR A 169 1.26 -15.88 10.94
N LEU A 170 0.05 -15.77 10.38
CA LEU A 170 -0.15 -15.82 8.93
C LEU A 170 0.14 -14.43 8.36
N VAL A 171 1.04 -14.35 7.40
CA VAL A 171 1.38 -13.13 6.65
C VAL A 171 0.93 -13.34 5.22
N GLU A 172 -0.04 -12.57 4.76
CA GLU A 172 -0.54 -12.64 3.39
C GLU A 172 -0.23 -11.35 2.64
N GLN A 173 0.33 -11.51 1.45
CA GLN A 173 0.77 -10.45 0.56
C GLN A 173 0.03 -10.54 -0.77
N VAL A 174 -0.48 -9.41 -1.23
CA VAL A 174 -1.08 -9.24 -2.55
C VAL A 174 -0.19 -8.28 -3.34
N LYS A 175 0.17 -8.66 -4.57
CA LYS A 175 0.94 -7.83 -5.51
C LYS A 175 0.26 -7.79 -6.87
N VAL A 176 0.25 -6.62 -7.49
CA VAL A 176 -0.30 -6.43 -8.84
C VAL A 176 0.38 -5.23 -9.49
N ASN A 177 0.66 -5.32 -10.79
CA ASN A 177 1.08 -4.18 -11.60
C ASN A 177 -0.14 -3.64 -12.36
N ILE A 178 -0.40 -2.34 -12.25
CA ILE A 178 -1.52 -1.65 -12.91
C ILE A 178 -0.91 -0.46 -13.65
N ARG A 179 -1.00 -0.46 -14.99
CA ARG A 179 -0.45 0.62 -15.83
C ARG A 179 1.02 0.98 -15.57
N GLY A 180 1.84 -0.03 -15.27
CA GLY A 180 3.26 0.16 -14.99
C GLY A 180 3.58 0.61 -13.56
N LEU A 181 2.58 0.74 -12.68
CA LEU A 181 2.78 0.99 -11.26
C LEU A 181 2.58 -0.29 -10.45
N ASP A 182 3.51 -0.57 -9.54
CA ASP A 182 3.40 -1.69 -8.61
C ASP A 182 2.55 -1.33 -7.41
N PHE A 183 1.52 -2.13 -7.18
CA PHE A 183 0.65 -2.07 -6.01
C PHE A 183 0.87 -3.30 -5.13
N PHE A 184 0.77 -3.07 -3.82
CA PHE A 184 1.01 -4.06 -2.79
C PHE A 184 0.05 -3.85 -1.61
N HIS A 185 -0.30 -4.94 -0.93
CA HIS A 185 -0.91 -4.89 0.39
C HIS A 185 -0.47 -6.11 1.19
N GLU A 186 -0.17 -5.92 2.47
CA GLU A 186 0.12 -7.00 3.41
C GLU A 186 -0.90 -6.99 4.56
N ARG A 187 -1.37 -8.18 4.90
CA ARG A 187 -2.16 -8.43 6.10
C ARG A 187 -1.50 -9.50 6.94
N ARG A 188 -1.64 -9.35 8.26
CA ARG A 188 -1.13 -10.28 9.25
C ARG A 188 -2.25 -10.71 10.17
N ALA A 189 -2.32 -12.00 10.47
CA ALA A 189 -3.28 -12.55 11.41
C ALA A 189 -2.57 -13.51 12.38
N PRO A 190 -2.65 -13.31 13.69
CA PRO A 190 -2.10 -14.27 14.65
C PRO A 190 -2.87 -15.60 14.53
N LEU A 191 -2.13 -16.70 14.48
CA LEU A 191 -2.68 -18.07 14.51
C LEU A 191 -2.60 -18.68 15.92
N GLY A 192 -2.14 -17.91 16.90
CA GLY A 192 -1.98 -18.32 18.29
C GLY A 192 -0.59 -18.89 18.60
N GLU A 193 -0.47 -19.45 19.80
CA GLU A 193 0.74 -20.14 20.25
C GLU A 193 0.66 -21.64 19.95
N ARG A 194 1.83 -22.24 19.76
CA ARG A 194 1.99 -23.68 19.51
C ARG A 194 3.07 -24.27 20.43
N PRO A 195 3.05 -25.60 20.66
CA PRO A 195 4.17 -26.27 21.33
C PRO A 195 5.49 -25.91 20.65
N TYR A 196 6.49 -25.53 21.43
CA TYR A 196 7.80 -25.12 20.91
C TYR A 196 8.44 -26.17 19.98
N SER A 197 8.24 -27.46 20.25
CA SER A 197 8.68 -28.56 19.39
C SER A 197 8.14 -28.49 17.96
N ASP A 198 6.94 -27.96 17.75
CA ASP A 198 6.30 -27.90 16.43
C ASP A 198 6.97 -26.88 15.49
N CYS A 199 7.73 -25.94 16.05
CA CYS A 199 8.39 -24.87 15.30
C CYS A 199 9.86 -25.14 15.00
N LEU A 200 10.40 -26.25 15.52
CA LEU A 200 11.78 -26.66 15.24
C LEU A 200 11.94 -27.40 13.91
N LEU A 201 10.83 -27.85 13.32
CA LEU A 201 10.78 -28.55 12.02
C LEU A 201 11.07 -27.62 10.83
#